data_AF-A0A960H396-F1
#
_entry.id   AF-A0A960H396-F1
#
_cell.length_a   1.000
_cell.length_b   1.000
_cell.length_c   1.000
_cell.angle_alpha   90.00
_cell.angle_beta   90.00
_cell.angle_gamma   90.00
#
_symmetry.space_group_name_H-M   'P 1'
#
loop_
_entity.id
_entity.type
_entity.pdbx_description
1 polymer ?
#
loop_
_entity_poly.entity_id
_entity_poly.type
_entity_poly.pdbx_seq_one_letter_code
_entity_poly.pdbx_strand_id
1 'polypeptide(L)'
;SSGNIAIEDALNGAEAVAAVEAGRRIADEEVDAGADLLIAGDMGIGNTTAATILIAALTDTEPVAVVGRGTGIDDAGWARKTAAVRDGLYRARRLRSDPIGLLRTCGGADLAAMAGFCAQAAVRRTPLLLDGVVVSAAALVADRMAPGARSWWQAGHRSTEPAHTLALAQLGLEPIVDLGLRLGEGTGAAVALPLVRAAVAVLASMATFDDAGVSGKTSD
;
A
#
# COMPACT_ATOMS: atom_id res chain seq x y z
N SER A 1 0.65 -20.89 5.26
CA SER A 1 1.99 -20.73 4.64
C SER A 1 1.78 -20.61 3.14
N SER A 2 2.47 -19.70 2.47
CA SER A 2 2.41 -19.56 1.00
C SER A 2 3.48 -20.41 0.31
N GLY A 3 3.24 -20.75 -0.95
CA GLY A 3 4.23 -21.41 -1.81
C GLY A 3 5.41 -20.51 -2.16
N ASN A 4 6.52 -21.11 -2.61
CA ASN A 4 7.69 -20.34 -3.02
C ASN A 4 7.46 -19.64 -4.36
N ILE A 5 7.20 -18.32 -4.31
CA ILE A 5 6.86 -17.49 -5.48
C ILE A 5 7.95 -17.39 -6.57
N ALA A 6 9.16 -17.91 -6.33
CA ALA A 6 10.15 -18.05 -7.39
C ALA A 6 9.82 -19.21 -8.36
N ILE A 7 9.09 -20.23 -7.90
CA ILE A 7 8.91 -21.50 -8.64
C ILE A 7 7.47 -22.04 -8.67
N GLU A 8 6.60 -21.62 -7.76
CA GLU A 8 5.21 -22.11 -7.65
C GLU A 8 4.24 -21.02 -7.16
N ASP A 9 2.94 -21.21 -7.36
CA ASP A 9 1.91 -20.24 -6.95
C ASP A 9 1.94 -20.05 -5.43
N ALA A 10 1.83 -18.80 -4.97
CA ALA A 10 1.80 -18.46 -3.55
C ALA A 10 0.60 -19.11 -2.84
N LEU A 11 -0.54 -19.18 -3.53
CA LEU A 11 -1.82 -19.67 -3.05
C LEU A 11 -2.51 -20.47 -4.16
N ASN A 12 -3.45 -21.34 -3.81
CA ASN A 12 -4.43 -21.79 -4.78
C ASN A 12 -5.52 -20.72 -5.03
N GLY A 13 -6.36 -20.91 -6.04
CA GLY A 13 -7.39 -19.93 -6.41
C GLY A 13 -8.42 -19.66 -5.30
N ALA A 14 -8.85 -20.70 -4.59
CA ALA A 14 -9.81 -20.58 -3.50
C ALA A 14 -9.21 -19.86 -2.29
N GLU A 15 -7.95 -20.14 -1.96
CA GLU A 15 -7.21 -19.45 -0.90
C GLU A 15 -7.02 -17.96 -1.20
N ALA A 16 -6.69 -17.61 -2.44
CA ALA A 16 -6.53 -16.21 -2.83
C ALA A 16 -7.85 -15.42 -2.68
N VAL A 17 -8.97 -15.99 -3.13
CA VAL A 17 -10.30 -15.37 -2.96
C VAL A 17 -10.67 -15.30 -1.48
N ALA A 18 -10.49 -16.38 -0.72
CA ALA A 18 -10.81 -16.41 0.71
C ALA A 18 -9.99 -15.39 1.51
N ALA A 19 -8.71 -15.20 1.16
CA ALA A 19 -7.87 -14.19 1.80
C ALA A 19 -8.36 -12.77 1.50
N VAL A 20 -8.70 -12.46 0.24
CA VAL A 20 -9.29 -11.17 -0.13
C VAL A 20 -10.57 -10.91 0.65
N GLU A 21 -11.50 -11.88 0.67
CA GLU A 21 -12.76 -11.76 1.40
C GLU A 21 -12.54 -11.61 2.91
N ALA A 22 -11.53 -12.26 3.49
CA ALA A 22 -11.16 -12.05 4.88
C ALA A 22 -10.74 -10.59 5.15
N GLY A 23 -9.95 -10.00 4.25
CA GLY A 23 -9.57 -8.59 4.32
C GLY A 23 -10.75 -7.63 4.23
N ARG A 24 -11.69 -7.91 3.32
CA ARG A 24 -12.92 -7.12 3.18
C ARG A 24 -13.76 -7.18 4.45
N ARG A 25 -13.96 -8.38 4.99
CA ARG A 25 -14.70 -8.57 6.24
C ARG A 25 -14.06 -7.82 7.40
N ILE A 26 -12.73 -7.81 7.53
CA ILE A 26 -12.04 -7.03 8.57
C ILE A 26 -12.32 -5.53 8.40
N ALA A 27 -12.24 -4.99 7.18
CA ALA A 27 -12.57 -3.58 6.95
C ALA A 27 -14.03 -3.28 7.30
N ASP A 28 -14.97 -4.17 6.97
CA ASP A 28 -16.37 -4.01 7.34
C ASP A 28 -16.57 -4.01 8.85
N GLU A 29 -15.94 -4.95 9.57
CA GLU A 29 -16.00 -5.07 11.02
C GLU A 29 -15.48 -3.80 11.72
N GLU A 30 -14.33 -3.26 11.29
CA GLU A 30 -13.75 -2.04 11.86
C GLU A 30 -14.62 -0.79 11.58
N VAL A 31 -15.17 -0.67 10.38
CA VAL A 31 -16.05 0.46 10.02
C VAL A 31 -17.38 0.37 10.75
N ASP A 32 -17.98 -0.82 10.86
CA ASP A 32 -19.22 -1.05 11.61
C ASP A 32 -19.05 -0.81 13.11
N ALA A 33 -17.83 -1.03 13.63
CA ALA A 33 -17.46 -0.67 15.00
C ALA A 33 -17.26 0.85 15.22
N GLY A 34 -17.32 1.65 14.15
CA GLY A 34 -17.28 3.12 14.22
C GLY A 34 -15.92 3.74 13.87
N ALA A 35 -15.05 3.03 13.16
CA ALA A 35 -13.80 3.62 12.69
C ALA A 35 -14.05 4.71 11.62
N ASP A 36 -13.68 5.96 11.92
CA ASP A 36 -13.71 7.07 10.97
C ASP A 36 -12.53 7.07 9.98
N LEU A 37 -11.46 6.36 10.33
CA LEU A 37 -10.23 6.22 9.54
C LEU A 37 -9.56 4.89 9.87
N LEU A 38 -9.05 4.23 8.83
CA LEU A 38 -8.33 2.98 8.93
C LEU A 38 -6.83 3.18 8.76
N ILE A 39 -6.03 2.27 9.32
CA ILE A 39 -4.59 2.18 9.10
C ILE A 39 -4.26 0.75 8.68
N ALA A 40 -3.57 0.61 7.56
CA ALA A 40 -3.07 -0.67 7.10
C ALA A 40 -1.62 -0.87 7.54
N GLY A 41 -1.31 -2.06 8.06
CA GLY A 41 0.03 -2.45 8.46
C GLY A 41 0.31 -3.91 8.13
N ASP A 42 1.54 -4.23 7.73
CA ASP A 42 1.94 -5.59 7.38
C ASP A 42 2.82 -6.23 8.45
N MET A 43 2.85 -7.56 8.47
CA MET A 43 3.83 -8.33 9.23
C MET A 43 4.08 -9.66 8.51
N GLY A 44 5.29 -9.86 7.99
CA GLY A 44 5.63 -11.09 7.29
C GLY A 44 7.09 -11.16 6.87
N ILE A 45 7.78 -12.25 7.22
CA ILE A 45 9.16 -12.46 6.77
C ILE A 45 9.15 -12.77 5.26
N GLY A 46 9.89 -11.96 4.49
CA GLY A 46 10.03 -12.12 3.04
C GLY A 46 8.95 -11.45 2.19
N ASN A 47 7.93 -10.84 2.81
CA ASN A 47 6.83 -10.18 2.09
C ASN A 47 7.28 -9.00 1.22
N THR A 48 8.41 -8.35 1.54
CA THR A 48 8.98 -7.27 0.72
C THR A 48 9.37 -7.75 -0.67
N THR A 49 9.77 -9.01 -0.84
CA THR A 49 10.06 -9.60 -2.16
C THR A 49 8.77 -9.73 -2.99
N ALA A 50 7.71 -10.28 -2.39
CA ALA A 50 6.39 -10.38 -3.02
C ALA A 50 5.82 -9.00 -3.39
N ALA A 51 5.88 -8.04 -2.46
CA ALA A 51 5.49 -6.66 -2.68
C ALA A 51 6.27 -6.01 -3.84
N THR A 52 7.59 -6.21 -3.90
CA THR A 52 8.46 -5.70 -4.97
C THR A 52 8.05 -6.27 -6.34
N ILE A 53 7.71 -7.56 -6.41
CA ILE A 53 7.22 -8.20 -7.65
C ILE A 53 5.89 -7.59 -8.09
N LEU A 54 4.93 -7.44 -7.17
CA LEU A 54 3.62 -6.86 -7.48
C LEU A 54 3.75 -5.42 -7.99
N ILE A 55 4.56 -4.60 -7.31
CA ILE A 55 4.83 -3.21 -7.71
C ILE A 55 5.46 -3.18 -9.10
N ALA A 56 6.54 -3.92 -9.33
CA ALA A 56 7.19 -3.94 -10.64
C ALA A 56 6.26 -4.45 -11.75
N ALA A 57 5.42 -5.44 -11.47
CA ALA A 57 4.45 -5.95 -12.45
C ALA A 57 3.40 -4.90 -12.83
N LEU A 58 2.94 -4.11 -11.87
CA LEU A 58 1.87 -3.12 -12.06
C LEU A 58 2.39 -1.75 -12.55
N THR A 59 3.66 -1.45 -12.33
CA THR A 59 4.34 -0.22 -12.78
C THR A 59 5.19 -0.40 -14.04
N ASP A 60 5.24 -1.62 -14.59
CA ASP A 60 6.08 -1.99 -15.74
C ASP A 60 7.57 -1.65 -15.55
N THR A 61 8.08 -1.86 -14.33
CA THR A 61 9.46 -1.52 -13.96
C THR A 61 10.36 -2.75 -13.94
N GLU A 62 11.60 -2.60 -14.42
CA GLU A 62 12.60 -3.67 -14.42
C GLU A 62 13.10 -4.03 -13.00
N PRO A 63 13.49 -5.29 -12.74
CA PRO A 63 13.96 -5.75 -11.43
C PRO A 63 15.05 -4.87 -10.80
N VAL A 64 16.01 -4.40 -11.60
CA VAL A 64 17.17 -3.65 -11.11
C VAL A 64 16.82 -2.27 -10.57
N ALA A 65 15.71 -1.68 -11.04
CA ALA A 65 15.24 -0.37 -10.60
C ALA A 65 14.31 -0.46 -9.38
N VAL A 66 13.62 -1.60 -9.21
CA VAL A 66 12.62 -1.78 -8.14
C VAL A 66 13.22 -2.40 -6.86
N VAL A 67 14.34 -3.12 -6.95
CA VAL A 67 14.96 -3.80 -5.81
C VAL A 67 15.87 -2.86 -5.01
N GLY A 68 15.43 -2.50 -3.80
CA GLY A 68 16.26 -1.83 -2.81
C GLY A 68 17.16 -2.77 -2.01
N ARG A 69 18.12 -2.18 -1.28
CA ARG A 69 18.92 -2.88 -0.26
C ARG A 69 18.16 -3.11 1.05
N GLY A 70 16.98 -2.50 1.22
CA GLY A 70 16.07 -2.71 2.35
C GLY A 70 16.71 -2.63 3.72
N THR A 71 16.73 -3.76 4.44
CA THR A 71 17.30 -3.88 5.80
C THR A 71 18.82 -3.73 5.86
N GLY A 72 19.50 -3.57 4.71
CA GLY A 72 20.97 -3.44 4.62
C GLY A 72 21.63 -4.69 4.05
N ILE A 73 20.99 -5.35 3.08
CA ILE A 73 21.53 -6.56 2.45
C ILE A 73 22.82 -6.26 1.67
N ASP A 74 23.75 -7.22 1.69
CA ASP A 74 24.98 -7.19 0.91
C ASP A 74 24.70 -7.40 -0.59
N ASP A 75 25.74 -7.29 -1.42
CA ASP A 75 25.60 -7.44 -2.88
C ASP A 75 25.10 -8.83 -3.26
N ALA A 76 25.48 -9.86 -2.51
CA ALA A 76 24.98 -11.21 -2.70
C ALA A 76 23.48 -11.32 -2.38
N GLY A 77 23.02 -10.70 -1.29
CA GLY A 77 21.61 -10.61 -0.92
C GLY A 77 20.80 -9.83 -1.93
N TRP A 78 21.33 -8.71 -2.41
CA TRP A 78 20.72 -7.93 -3.47
C TRP A 78 20.59 -8.74 -4.78
N ALA A 79 21.64 -9.47 -5.18
CA ALA A 79 21.60 -10.33 -6.36
C ALA A 79 20.56 -11.46 -6.23
N ARG A 80 20.46 -12.10 -5.06
CA ARG A 80 19.43 -13.13 -4.79
C ARG A 80 18.01 -12.55 -4.84
N LYS A 81 17.78 -11.39 -4.22
CA LYS A 81 16.47 -10.71 -4.25
C LYS A 81 16.11 -10.30 -5.68
N THR A 82 17.06 -9.78 -6.43
CA THR A 82 16.87 -9.39 -7.84
C THR A 82 16.53 -10.58 -8.73
N ALA A 83 17.20 -11.73 -8.54
CA ALA A 83 16.86 -12.95 -9.26
C ALA A 83 15.44 -13.44 -8.92
N ALA A 84 15.07 -13.47 -7.64
CA ALA A 84 13.72 -13.84 -7.23
C ALA A 84 12.65 -12.90 -7.80
N VAL A 85 12.91 -11.59 -7.82
CA VAL A 85 12.01 -10.59 -8.41
C VAL A 85 11.88 -10.78 -9.91
N ARG A 86 12.98 -11.02 -10.63
CA ARG A 86 12.97 -11.33 -12.07
C ARG A 86 12.10 -12.56 -12.36
N ASP A 87 12.29 -13.63 -11.61
CA ASP A 87 11.57 -14.89 -11.83
C ASP A 87 10.08 -14.75 -11.48
N GLY A 88 9.75 -14.03 -10.40
CA GLY A 88 8.38 -13.66 -10.06
C GLY A 88 7.71 -12.78 -11.12
N LEU A 89 8.43 -11.81 -11.70
CA LEU A 89 7.91 -10.97 -12.77
C LEU A 89 7.63 -11.75 -14.05
N TYR A 90 8.49 -12.71 -14.39
CA TYR A 90 8.27 -13.60 -15.53
C TYR A 90 6.93 -14.34 -15.39
N ARG A 91 6.60 -14.78 -14.18
CA ARG A 91 5.32 -15.44 -13.87
C ARG A 91 4.14 -14.47 -13.87
N ALA A 92 4.33 -13.25 -13.37
CA ALA A 92 3.31 -12.20 -13.34
C ALA A 92 2.96 -11.60 -14.72
N ARG A 93 3.79 -11.82 -15.75
CA ARG A 93 3.71 -11.10 -17.05
C ARG A 93 2.33 -11.09 -17.72
N ARG A 94 1.55 -12.18 -17.57
CA ARG A 94 0.22 -12.34 -18.20
C ARG A 94 -0.94 -12.04 -17.25
N LEU A 95 -0.64 -11.62 -16.03
CA LEU A 95 -1.62 -11.47 -14.95
C LEU A 95 -1.88 -9.99 -14.60
N ARG A 96 -1.28 -9.03 -15.32
CA ARG A 96 -1.43 -7.59 -15.01
C ARG A 96 -2.88 -7.09 -14.98
N SER A 97 -3.78 -7.72 -15.72
CA SER A 97 -5.21 -7.44 -15.75
C SER A 97 -6.04 -8.36 -14.84
N ASP A 98 -5.39 -9.29 -14.13
CA ASP A 98 -6.00 -10.26 -13.21
C ASP A 98 -5.44 -10.03 -11.80
N PRO A 99 -6.04 -9.12 -11.01
CA PRO A 99 -5.51 -8.78 -9.68
C PRO A 99 -5.52 -9.97 -8.72
N ILE A 100 -6.51 -10.86 -8.80
CA ILE A 100 -6.55 -12.09 -7.99
C ILE A 100 -5.47 -13.06 -8.44
N GLY A 101 -5.26 -13.21 -9.76
CA GLY A 101 -4.18 -14.01 -10.32
C GLY A 101 -2.80 -13.53 -9.88
N LEU A 102 -2.57 -12.21 -9.82
CA LEU A 102 -1.32 -11.64 -9.29
C LEU A 102 -1.07 -12.03 -7.84
N LEU A 103 -2.07 -11.85 -6.97
CA LEU A 103 -1.97 -12.22 -5.55
C LEU A 103 -1.74 -13.72 -5.38
N ARG A 104 -2.48 -14.54 -6.14
CA ARG A 104 -2.35 -15.99 -6.15
C ARG A 104 -0.94 -16.44 -6.55
N THR A 105 -0.36 -15.80 -7.56
CA THR A 105 0.89 -16.26 -8.20
C THR A 105 2.13 -15.71 -7.48
N CYS A 106 2.14 -14.41 -7.20
CA CYS A 106 3.32 -13.66 -6.77
C CYS A 106 3.12 -12.89 -5.46
N GLY A 107 1.95 -13.00 -4.82
CA GLY A 107 1.64 -12.37 -3.55
C GLY A 107 1.78 -13.34 -2.38
N GLY A 108 0.74 -13.37 -1.55
CA GLY A 108 0.62 -14.16 -0.34
C GLY A 108 -0.75 -13.92 0.29
N ALA A 109 -1.12 -14.71 1.29
CA ALA A 109 -2.42 -14.55 1.97
C ALA A 109 -2.52 -13.20 2.69
N ASP A 110 -1.40 -12.71 3.23
CA ASP A 110 -1.23 -11.41 3.85
C ASP A 110 -1.51 -10.26 2.86
N LEU A 111 -0.85 -10.26 1.70
CA LEU A 111 -1.05 -9.28 0.63
C LEU A 111 -2.46 -9.35 0.03
N ALA A 112 -3.03 -10.56 -0.07
CA ALA A 112 -4.39 -10.75 -0.58
C ALA A 112 -5.44 -10.18 0.39
N ALA A 113 -5.30 -10.48 1.68
CA ALA A 113 -6.15 -9.87 2.71
C ALA A 113 -5.95 -8.34 2.75
N MET A 114 -4.72 -7.85 2.68
CA MET A 114 -4.44 -6.41 2.67
C MET A 114 -5.08 -5.71 1.47
N ALA A 115 -5.05 -6.32 0.28
CA ALA A 115 -5.68 -5.76 -0.91
C ALA A 115 -7.21 -5.71 -0.76
N GLY A 116 -7.82 -6.77 -0.22
CA GLY A 116 -9.25 -6.79 0.11
C GLY A 116 -9.63 -5.72 1.11
N PHE A 117 -8.84 -5.54 2.17
CA PHE A 117 -9.01 -4.50 3.18
C PHE A 117 -8.95 -3.10 2.57
N CYS A 118 -7.94 -2.81 1.76
CA CYS A 118 -7.78 -1.51 1.10
C CYS A 118 -8.93 -1.19 0.13
N ALA A 119 -9.34 -2.17 -0.68
CA ALA A 119 -10.45 -2.01 -1.63
C ALA A 119 -11.77 -1.78 -0.89
N GLN A 120 -12.03 -2.56 0.16
CA GLN A 120 -13.26 -2.44 0.93
C GLN A 120 -13.33 -1.13 1.70
N ALA A 121 -12.23 -0.65 2.28
CA ALA A 121 -12.18 0.69 2.90
C ALA A 121 -12.69 1.78 1.94
N ALA A 122 -12.26 1.75 0.68
CA ALA A 122 -12.73 2.68 -0.35
C ALA A 122 -14.20 2.48 -0.72
N VAL A 123 -14.67 1.23 -0.86
CA VAL A 123 -16.09 0.90 -1.11
C VAL A 123 -16.97 1.44 0.02
N ARG A 124 -16.51 1.30 1.26
CA ARG A 124 -17.15 1.80 2.48
C ARG A 124 -17.02 3.31 2.66
N ARG A 125 -16.30 3.99 1.76
CA ARG A 125 -16.05 5.44 1.81
C ARG A 125 -15.35 5.86 3.10
N THR A 126 -14.41 5.04 3.55
CA THR A 126 -13.64 5.26 4.77
C THR A 126 -12.19 5.57 4.39
N PRO A 127 -11.64 6.73 4.83
CA PRO A 127 -10.24 7.07 4.60
C PRO A 127 -9.29 6.01 5.16
N LEU A 128 -8.22 5.72 4.41
CA LEU A 128 -7.19 4.76 4.81
C LEU A 128 -5.80 5.40 4.71
N LEU A 129 -5.00 5.26 5.77
CA LEU A 129 -3.57 5.59 5.72
C LEU A 129 -2.76 4.38 5.30
N LEU A 130 -1.99 4.55 4.22
CA LEU A 130 -1.06 3.55 3.72
C LEU A 130 0.29 3.71 4.42
N ASP A 131 0.88 2.59 4.84
CA ASP A 131 2.17 2.56 5.52
C ASP A 131 3.33 2.44 4.53
N GLY A 132 4.06 1.33 4.55
CA GLY A 132 5.25 1.10 3.73
C GLY A 132 4.99 0.37 2.41
N VAL A 133 6.09 -0.14 1.84
CA VAL A 133 6.11 -0.78 0.52
C VAL A 133 5.13 -1.94 0.37
N VAL A 134 4.91 -2.74 1.42
CA VAL A 134 4.04 -3.92 1.38
C VAL A 134 2.58 -3.52 1.31
N VAL A 135 2.18 -2.56 2.14
CA VAL A 135 0.83 -1.98 2.13
C VAL A 135 0.56 -1.28 0.79
N SER A 136 1.51 -0.50 0.28
CA SER A 136 1.39 0.17 -1.02
C SER A 136 1.33 -0.80 -2.20
N ALA A 137 1.99 -1.96 -2.13
CA ALA A 137 1.84 -3.03 -3.13
C ALA A 137 0.42 -3.62 -3.14
N ALA A 138 -0.14 -3.89 -1.95
CA ALA A 138 -1.51 -4.35 -1.81
C ALA A 138 -2.52 -3.29 -2.28
N ALA A 139 -2.27 -2.01 -2.00
CA ALA A 139 -3.07 -0.88 -2.45
C ALA A 139 -3.11 -0.77 -3.99
N LEU A 140 -1.99 -0.98 -4.68
CA LEU A 140 -1.98 -1.03 -6.16
C LEU A 140 -2.89 -2.14 -6.71
N VAL A 141 -2.87 -3.32 -6.09
CA VAL A 141 -3.75 -4.42 -6.48
C VAL A 141 -5.21 -4.07 -6.17
N ALA A 142 -5.47 -3.47 -5.00
CA ALA A 142 -6.79 -3.03 -4.58
C ALA A 142 -7.40 -1.98 -5.53
N ASP A 143 -6.61 -1.03 -6.05
CA ASP A 143 -7.10 -0.02 -7.02
C ASP A 143 -7.42 -0.66 -8.37
N ARG A 144 -6.83 -1.81 -8.71
CA ARG A 144 -7.24 -2.60 -9.88
C ARG A 144 -8.52 -3.39 -9.62
N MET A 145 -8.74 -3.86 -8.39
CA MET A 145 -9.97 -4.55 -7.99
C MET A 145 -11.17 -3.60 -7.91
N ALA A 146 -10.94 -2.40 -7.37
CA ALA A 146 -11.93 -1.34 -7.23
C ALA A 146 -11.37 -0.04 -7.84
N PRO A 147 -11.52 0.16 -9.17
CA PRO A 147 -11.01 1.35 -9.85
C PRO A 147 -11.46 2.66 -9.19
N GLY A 148 -10.49 3.49 -8.83
CA GLY A 148 -10.74 4.77 -8.15
C GLY A 148 -10.61 4.70 -6.63
N ALA A 149 -10.35 3.53 -6.06
CA ALA A 149 -10.16 3.34 -4.63
C ALA A 149 -9.04 4.22 -4.05
N ARG A 150 -8.00 4.52 -4.84
CA ARG A 150 -6.92 5.45 -4.44
C ARG A 150 -7.39 6.82 -3.96
N SER A 151 -8.57 7.29 -4.37
CA SER A 151 -9.13 8.57 -3.92
C SER A 151 -9.51 8.59 -2.43
N TRP A 152 -9.60 7.42 -1.79
CA TRP A 152 -9.89 7.27 -0.37
C TRP A 152 -8.64 7.10 0.49
N TRP A 153 -7.46 7.12 -0.12
CA TRP A 153 -6.23 6.76 0.57
C TRP A 153 -5.29 7.96 0.66
N GLN A 154 -4.48 7.97 1.71
CA GLN A 154 -3.36 8.89 1.84
C GLN A 154 -2.11 8.10 2.22
N ALA A 155 -0.98 8.42 1.61
CA ALA A 155 0.29 7.82 1.98
C ALA A 155 0.78 8.43 3.30
N GLY A 156 0.95 7.60 4.32
CA GLY A 156 1.45 8.01 5.63
C GLY A 156 2.89 8.49 5.52
N HIS A 157 3.77 7.67 4.94
CA HIS A 157 5.18 8.02 4.80
C HIS A 157 5.84 7.52 3.52
N ARG A 158 7.00 8.09 3.19
CA ARG A 158 7.94 7.49 2.23
C ARG A 158 8.86 6.52 2.96
N SER A 159 8.96 5.28 2.47
CA SER A 159 9.93 4.31 3.00
C SER A 159 11.23 4.35 2.20
N THR A 160 12.29 3.74 2.73
CA THR A 160 13.59 3.68 2.06
C THR A 160 13.67 2.64 0.93
N GLU A 161 12.58 1.92 0.65
CA GLU A 161 12.52 0.93 -0.43
C GLU A 161 12.20 1.65 -1.77
N PRO A 162 13.04 1.53 -2.81
CA PRO A 162 12.81 2.17 -4.11
C PRO A 162 11.44 1.86 -4.72
N ALA A 163 11.00 0.61 -4.58
CA ALA A 163 9.67 0.15 -4.99
C ALA A 163 8.54 1.00 -4.41
N HIS A 164 8.68 1.51 -3.19
CA HIS A 164 7.62 2.31 -2.57
C HIS A 164 7.40 3.62 -3.31
N THR A 165 8.46 4.31 -3.73
CA THR A 165 8.35 5.55 -4.50
C THR A 165 7.62 5.33 -5.83
N LEU A 166 7.90 4.20 -6.50
CA LEU A 166 7.21 3.82 -7.74
C LEU A 166 5.72 3.53 -7.49
N ALA A 167 5.39 2.85 -6.39
CA ALA A 167 4.01 2.57 -6.02
C ALA A 167 3.23 3.86 -5.73
N LEU A 168 3.83 4.78 -4.97
CA LEU A 168 3.24 6.09 -4.66
C LEU A 168 2.99 6.91 -5.92
N ALA A 169 3.95 6.95 -6.85
CA ALA A 169 3.80 7.63 -8.13
C ALA A 169 2.66 7.03 -8.97
N GLN A 170 2.56 5.70 -9.03
CA GLN A 170 1.49 5.01 -9.77
C GLN A 170 0.10 5.20 -9.12
N LEU A 171 0.05 5.33 -7.80
CA LEU A 171 -1.18 5.67 -7.06
C LEU A 171 -1.51 7.17 -7.11
N GLY A 172 -0.56 8.03 -7.50
CA GLY A 172 -0.73 9.48 -7.46
C GLY A 172 -0.78 10.05 -6.04
N LEU A 173 -0.09 9.43 -5.08
CA LEU A 173 -0.11 9.81 -3.67
C LEU A 173 1.22 10.42 -3.24
N GLU A 174 1.17 11.62 -2.66
CA GLU A 174 2.32 12.21 -1.97
C GLU A 174 2.29 11.82 -0.48
N PRO A 175 3.39 11.31 0.10
CA PRO A 175 3.43 10.94 1.51
C PRO A 175 3.37 12.15 2.43
N ILE A 176 2.69 12.00 3.57
CA ILE A 176 2.57 13.06 4.59
C ILE A 176 3.94 13.33 5.24
N VAL A 177 4.71 12.28 5.55
CA VAL A 177 6.04 12.41 6.15
C VAL A 177 7.13 11.65 5.40
N ASP A 178 8.36 12.15 5.46
CA ASP A 178 9.55 11.45 4.95
C ASP A 178 10.63 11.43 6.03
N LEU A 179 10.66 10.34 6.80
CA LEU A 179 11.52 10.19 7.98
C LEU A 179 12.50 9.01 7.83
N GLY A 180 12.62 8.44 6.63
CA GLY A 180 13.48 7.27 6.39
C GLY A 180 13.04 6.00 7.15
N LEU A 181 11.74 5.86 7.45
CA LEU A 181 11.21 4.68 8.15
C LEU A 181 11.20 3.44 7.23
N ARG A 182 11.40 2.27 7.83
CA ARG A 182 11.52 0.99 7.12
C ARG A 182 11.10 -0.24 7.93
N LEU A 183 10.32 -0.03 9.00
CA LEU A 183 9.87 -1.11 9.89
C LEU A 183 8.67 -1.87 9.29
N GLY A 184 7.69 -1.14 8.74
CA GLY A 184 6.39 -1.71 8.35
C GLY A 184 5.42 -1.65 9.52
N GLU A 185 4.53 -2.64 9.63
CA GLU A 185 3.59 -2.82 10.75
C GLU A 185 2.58 -1.67 10.94
N GLY A 186 2.44 -0.77 9.96
CA GLY A 186 1.54 0.39 10.07
C GLY A 186 2.19 1.58 10.78
N THR A 187 3.49 1.50 11.09
CA THR A 187 4.15 2.45 11.98
C THR A 187 4.34 3.83 11.35
N GLY A 188 4.68 3.92 10.07
CA GLY A 188 4.76 5.19 9.36
C GLY A 188 3.40 5.83 9.14
N ALA A 189 2.36 5.04 8.87
CA ALA A 189 0.98 5.50 8.85
C ALA A 189 0.52 6.05 10.22
N ALA A 190 0.83 5.34 11.30
CA ALA A 190 0.54 5.78 12.67
C ALA A 190 1.28 7.07 13.05
N VAL A 191 2.53 7.24 12.63
CA VAL A 191 3.30 8.49 12.82
C VAL A 191 2.71 9.66 12.05
N ALA A 192 2.08 9.43 10.89
CA ALA A 192 1.43 10.47 10.10
C ALA A 192 0.05 10.89 10.65
N LEU A 193 -0.63 10.02 11.40
CA LEU A 193 -2.00 10.25 11.90
C LEU A 193 -2.17 11.58 12.68
N PRO A 194 -1.27 11.99 13.60
CA PRO A 194 -1.40 13.27 14.28
C PRO A 194 -1.45 14.48 13.34
N LEU A 195 -0.75 14.44 12.20
CA LEU A 195 -0.78 15.52 11.21
C LEU A 195 -2.13 15.57 10.48
N VAL A 196 -2.71 14.40 10.16
CA VAL A 196 -4.07 14.31 9.61
C VAL A 196 -5.09 14.90 10.58
N ARG A 197 -5.00 14.52 11.87
CA ARG A 197 -5.88 15.06 12.91
C ARG A 197 -5.72 16.57 13.07
N ALA A 198 -4.49 17.08 13.00
CA ALA A 198 -4.22 18.52 13.06
C ALA A 198 -4.83 19.26 11.86
N ALA A 199 -4.73 18.70 10.64
CA ALA A 199 -5.36 19.27 9.45
C ALA A 199 -6.89 19.32 9.58
N VAL A 200 -7.51 18.24 10.08
CA VAL A 200 -8.96 18.21 10.34
C VAL A 200 -9.35 19.25 11.40
N ALA A 201 -8.59 19.36 12.49
CA ALA A 201 -8.84 20.35 13.54
C ALA A 201 -8.72 21.79 13.01
N VAL A 202 -7.72 22.06 12.16
CA VAL A 202 -7.57 23.35 11.48
C VAL A 202 -8.80 23.69 10.65
N LEU A 203 -9.28 22.74 9.83
CA LEU A 203 -10.46 22.95 9.00
C LEU A 203 -11.75 23.11 9.81
N ALA A 204 -11.87 22.42 10.94
CA ALA A 204 -13.08 22.43 11.76
C ALA A 204 -13.14 23.60 12.75
N SER A 205 -12.00 24.16 13.17
CA SER A 205 -11.92 25.09 14.31
C SER A 205 -11.25 26.42 14.01
N MET A 206 -10.62 26.63 12.85
CA MET A 206 -10.12 27.95 12.50
C MET A 206 -11.26 28.87 12.07
N ALA A 207 -11.34 30.03 12.74
CA ALA A 207 -12.20 31.13 12.36
C ALA A 207 -11.93 31.54 10.91
N THR A 208 -12.97 31.82 10.15
CA THR A 208 -12.82 32.40 8.81
C THR A 208 -12.24 33.82 8.92
N PHE A 209 -11.75 34.39 7.82
CA PHE A 209 -11.26 35.78 7.82
C PHE A 209 -12.34 36.77 8.28
N ASP A 210 -13.61 36.50 7.96
CA ASP A 210 -14.76 37.29 8.38
C ASP A 210 -14.99 37.16 9.89
N ASP A 211 -14.93 35.94 10.44
CA ASP A 211 -15.07 35.68 11.88
C ASP A 211 -13.91 36.29 12.69
N ALA A 212 -12.72 36.35 12.11
CA ALA A 212 -11.50 36.88 12.73
C ALA A 212 -11.35 38.41 12.55
N GLY A 213 -12.27 39.07 11.85
CA GLY A 213 -12.23 40.52 11.62
C GLY A 213 -11.04 40.98 10.77
N VAL A 214 -10.51 40.11 9.90
CA VAL A 214 -9.39 40.44 9.02
C VAL A 214 -9.93 41.07 7.75
N SER A 215 -9.68 42.36 7.55
CA SER A 215 -10.04 43.06 6.31
C SER A 215 -9.34 42.40 5.12
N GLY A 216 -10.12 41.92 4.14
CA GLY A 216 -9.60 41.35 2.90
C GLY A 216 -8.67 42.33 2.16
N LYS A 217 -7.74 41.79 1.37
CA LYS A 217 -6.91 42.60 0.46
C LYS A 217 -7.84 43.40 -0.46
N THR A 218 -7.75 44.73 -0.41
CA THR A 218 -8.19 45.58 -1.51
C THR A 218 -7.47 45.12 -2.77
N SER A 219 -8.25 44.67 -3.75
CA SER A 219 -7.76 44.35 -5.09
C SER A 219 -7.15 45.61 -5.71
N ASP A 220 -5.85 45.60 -5.97
CA ASP A 220 -5.21 46.43 -7.00
C ASP A 220 -5.08 45.60 -8.29
#